data_AF-A0A938ETB9-F1
#
_entry.id   AF-A0A938ETB9-F1
#
_cell.length_a   1.000
_cell.length_b   1.000
_cell.length_c   1.000
_cell.angle_alpha   90.00
_cell.angle_beta   90.00
_cell.angle_gamma   90.00
#
_symmetry.space_group_name_H-M   'P 1'
#
loop_
_entity.id
_entity.type
_entity.pdbx_description
1 polymer ?
#
loop_
_entity_poly.entity_id
_entity_poly.type
_entity_poly.pdbx_seq_one_letter_code
_entity_poly.pdbx_strand_id
1 'polypeptide(L)'
;DAGKSAAQLGVSWVALHAQTAAQMYAGNARWDAIGELVSALEPYGTPVLGNGDIWSGRDGLRMVTETGCAGVVVGRGCLGRPWLFAELVAAFEGREEPEPPTLRKVAEIMVRHGQLLSEYFEDEYRAARDMRKHMAWYLKGFRVGSEIRSQLGMIDDFAQMRQLLDQIEEQPYPQEIGEAPRGRSSAVRQVSLPHRWLEDPDEIPAVTLDDSVSGG
;
A
#
# COMPACT_ATOMS: atom_id res chain seq x y z
N ASP A 1 5.92 24.06 1.09
CA ASP A 1 5.32 24.90 0.04
C ASP A 1 4.30 24.19 -0.82
N ALA A 2 4.63 23.07 -1.47
CA ALA A 2 3.68 22.32 -2.31
C ALA A 2 2.30 22.08 -1.66
N GLY A 3 2.26 21.67 -0.38
CA GLY A 3 0.99 21.51 0.35
C GLY A 3 0.20 22.80 0.53
N LYS A 4 0.87 23.94 0.78
CA LYS A 4 0.22 25.25 0.92
C LYS A 4 -0.35 25.72 -0.42
N SER A 5 0.42 25.54 -1.50
CA SER A 5 -0.04 25.86 -2.86
C SER A 5 -1.29 25.04 -3.22
N ALA A 6 -1.31 23.74 -2.91
CA ALA A 6 -2.48 22.89 -3.11
C ALA A 6 -3.69 23.37 -2.29
N ALA A 7 -3.49 23.70 -1.01
CA ALA A 7 -4.54 24.22 -0.13
C ALA A 7 -5.15 25.54 -0.65
N GLN A 8 -4.32 26.47 -1.15
CA GLN A 8 -4.77 27.72 -1.75
C GLN A 8 -5.59 27.51 -3.03
N LEU A 9 -5.34 26.42 -3.77
CA LEU A 9 -6.12 26.02 -4.93
C LEU A 9 -7.43 25.29 -4.56
N GLY A 10 -7.70 25.08 -3.26
CA GLY A 10 -8.97 24.53 -2.78
C GLY A 10 -9.09 23.01 -2.84
N VAL A 11 -7.98 22.27 -2.74
CA VAL A 11 -8.04 20.79 -2.65
C VAL A 11 -8.81 20.34 -1.40
N SER A 12 -9.53 19.23 -1.51
CA SER A 12 -10.32 18.69 -0.39
C SER A 12 -9.46 18.08 0.73
N TRP A 13 -8.26 17.59 0.41
CA TRP A 13 -7.29 17.05 1.36
C TRP A 13 -5.92 16.92 0.67
N VAL A 14 -4.86 16.78 1.48
CA VAL A 14 -3.50 16.48 1.02
C VAL A 14 -3.01 15.21 1.70
N ALA A 15 -2.47 14.24 0.95
CA ALA A 15 -1.80 13.09 1.53
C ALA A 15 -0.29 13.27 1.48
N LEU A 16 0.40 12.97 2.58
CA LEU A 16 1.86 12.99 2.63
C LEU A 16 2.41 11.59 2.91
N HIS A 17 3.11 11.03 1.94
CA HIS A 17 4.03 9.92 2.20
C HIS A 17 5.28 10.48 2.88
N ALA A 18 5.51 10.09 4.12
CA ALA A 18 6.60 10.58 4.96
C ALA A 18 7.98 9.98 4.57
N GLN A 19 8.24 9.80 3.28
CA GLN A 19 9.57 9.49 2.74
C GLN A 19 9.84 10.36 1.52
N THR A 20 11.10 10.74 1.35
CA THR A 20 11.55 11.45 0.15
C THR A 20 11.60 10.50 -1.03
N ALA A 21 11.47 11.04 -2.25
CA ALA A 21 11.58 10.26 -3.48
C ALA A 21 12.92 9.49 -3.58
N ALA A 22 14.01 10.06 -3.03
CA ALA A 22 15.32 9.42 -3.04
C ALA A 22 15.40 8.21 -2.10
N GLN A 23 14.70 8.27 -0.96
CA GLN A 23 14.66 7.17 0.01
C GLN A 23 13.95 5.93 -0.54
N MET A 24 13.03 6.09 -1.49
CA MET A 24 12.21 5.00 -2.03
C MET A 24 11.44 4.24 -0.93
N TYR A 25 12.02 3.14 -0.43
CA TYR A 25 11.49 2.32 0.68
C TYR A 25 12.55 2.07 1.76
N ALA A 26 13.63 2.85 1.76
CA ALA A 26 14.76 2.71 2.66
C ALA A 26 14.54 3.54 3.94
N GLY A 27 14.89 2.95 5.07
CA GLY A 27 14.69 3.56 6.39
C GLY A 27 13.22 3.60 6.81
N ASN A 28 12.93 4.47 7.77
CA ASN A 28 11.60 4.63 8.36
C ASN A 28 10.97 5.93 7.86
N ALA A 29 9.65 5.92 7.73
CA ALA A 29 8.87 7.11 7.45
C ALA A 29 9.04 8.16 8.56
N ARG A 30 9.31 9.41 8.19
CA ARG A 30 9.52 10.57 9.06
C ARG A 30 8.18 11.21 9.44
N TRP A 31 7.47 10.63 10.41
CA TRP A 31 6.10 11.04 10.74
C TRP A 31 5.98 12.48 11.28
N ASP A 32 7.04 13.04 11.85
CA ASP A 32 7.15 14.47 12.21
C ASP A 32 6.82 15.40 11.02
N ALA A 33 7.22 15.04 9.80
CA ALA A 33 6.92 15.78 8.57
C ALA A 33 5.41 15.92 8.31
N ILE A 34 4.63 14.93 8.75
CA ILE A 34 3.17 14.94 8.65
C ILE A 34 2.62 15.97 9.64
N GLY A 35 3.10 16.00 10.88
CA GLY A 35 2.68 16.98 11.88
C GLY A 35 3.08 18.42 11.51
N GLU A 36 4.27 18.61 10.93
CA GLU A 36 4.70 19.87 10.33
C GLU A 36 3.72 20.32 9.24
N LEU A 37 3.30 19.40 8.35
CA LEU A 37 2.35 19.71 7.29
C LEU A 37 0.95 20.02 7.84
N VAL A 38 0.45 19.25 8.81
CA VAL A 38 -0.82 19.51 9.50
C VAL A 38 -0.84 20.95 10.04
N SER A 39 0.21 21.32 10.78
CA SER A 39 0.35 22.66 11.36
C SER A 39 0.41 23.75 10.28
N ALA A 40 1.10 23.48 9.17
CA ALA A 40 1.22 24.41 8.06
C ALA A 40 -0.09 24.61 7.26
N LEU A 41 -0.98 23.62 7.25
CA LEU A 41 -2.25 23.66 6.52
C LEU A 41 -3.46 24.07 7.39
N GLU A 42 -3.31 24.13 8.71
CA GLU A 42 -4.35 24.56 9.65
C GLU A 42 -5.03 25.89 9.24
N PRO A 43 -4.33 26.97 8.83
CA PRO A 43 -4.97 28.23 8.44
C PRO A 43 -5.88 28.13 7.20
N TYR A 44 -5.72 27.09 6.39
CA TYR A 44 -6.52 26.84 5.19
C TYR A 44 -7.67 25.88 5.44
N GLY A 45 -7.72 25.22 6.60
CA GLY A 45 -8.71 24.19 6.92
C GLY A 45 -8.60 22.92 6.06
N THR A 46 -7.51 22.74 5.31
CA THR A 46 -7.29 21.57 4.44
C THR A 46 -6.79 20.37 5.27
N PRO A 47 -7.54 19.25 5.34
CA PRO A 47 -7.12 18.06 6.06
C PRO A 47 -5.87 17.41 5.46
N VAL A 48 -5.00 16.89 6.32
CA VAL A 48 -3.85 16.08 5.93
C VAL A 48 -4.11 14.61 6.21
N LEU A 49 -3.79 13.73 5.26
CA LEU A 49 -3.77 12.28 5.45
C LEU A 49 -2.32 11.80 5.53
N GLY A 50 -1.98 11.08 6.60
CA GLY A 50 -0.65 10.53 6.80
C GLY A 50 -0.43 9.23 6.02
N ASN A 51 0.77 9.00 5.49
CA ASN A 51 1.13 7.78 4.78
C ASN A 51 2.57 7.35 5.11
N GLY A 52 2.76 6.06 5.35
CA GLY A 52 4.08 5.45 5.57
C GLY A 52 4.09 4.53 6.77
N ASP A 53 4.58 3.31 6.58
CA ASP A 53 4.82 2.32 7.64
C ASP A 53 3.61 1.99 8.55
N ILE A 54 2.42 1.87 7.94
CA ILE A 54 1.20 1.38 8.60
C ILE A 54 1.05 -0.11 8.31
N TRP A 55 1.22 -0.95 9.34
CA TRP A 55 1.21 -2.41 9.21
C TRP A 55 0.11 -3.08 10.05
N SER A 56 -0.48 -2.35 11.00
CA SER A 56 -1.54 -2.79 11.90
C SER A 56 -2.56 -1.66 12.13
N GLY A 57 -3.71 -1.98 12.74
CA GLY A 57 -4.66 -0.98 13.24
C GLY A 57 -4.02 0.03 14.19
N ARG A 58 -3.16 -0.46 15.11
CA ARG A 58 -2.40 0.35 16.07
C ARG A 58 -1.48 1.36 15.42
N ASP A 59 -0.83 0.99 14.31
CA ASP A 59 0.04 1.93 13.59
C ASP A 59 -0.77 3.11 13.02
N GLY A 60 -1.97 2.83 12.49
CA GLY A 60 -2.86 3.87 11.98
C GLY A 60 -3.32 4.83 13.09
N LEU A 61 -3.74 4.28 14.23
CA LEU A 61 -4.15 5.09 15.39
C LEU A 61 -2.98 5.90 15.95
N ARG A 62 -1.79 5.31 16.03
CA ARG A 62 -0.56 5.97 16.49
C ARG A 62 -0.19 7.14 15.58
N MET A 63 -0.23 6.96 14.25
CA MET A 63 0.06 8.02 13.29
C MET A 63 -0.86 9.23 13.49
N VAL A 64 -2.18 9.00 13.60
CA VAL A 64 -3.14 10.07 13.83
C VAL A 64 -2.89 10.76 15.18
N THR A 65 -2.63 9.98 16.23
CA THR A 65 -2.38 10.51 17.58
C THR A 65 -1.11 11.35 17.65
N GLU A 66 -0.02 10.92 17.01
CA GLU A 66 1.28 11.59 17.09
C GLU A 66 1.37 12.82 16.17
N THR A 67 0.70 12.79 15.02
CA THR A 67 0.86 13.82 13.98
C THR A 67 -0.30 14.79 13.88
N GLY A 68 -1.46 14.43 14.43
CA GLY A 68 -2.70 15.20 14.28
C GLY A 68 -3.31 15.13 12.88
N CYS A 69 -2.85 14.22 12.01
CA CYS A 69 -3.44 14.06 10.68
C CYS A 69 -4.88 13.54 10.77
N ALA A 70 -5.73 13.91 9.81
CA ALA A 70 -7.16 13.60 9.82
C ALA A 70 -7.48 12.12 9.54
N GLY A 71 -6.49 11.37 9.07
CA GLY A 71 -6.62 9.95 8.77
C GLY A 71 -5.36 9.41 8.12
N VAL A 72 -5.42 8.17 7.66
CA VAL A 72 -4.27 7.47 7.09
C VAL A 72 -4.54 6.93 5.70
N VAL A 73 -3.50 6.91 4.87
CA VAL A 73 -3.46 6.21 3.59
C VAL A 73 -2.60 4.96 3.76
N VAL A 74 -3.09 3.80 3.31
CA VAL A 74 -2.39 2.53 3.43
C VAL A 74 -1.94 2.05 2.06
N GLY A 75 -0.65 1.71 1.94
CA GLY A 75 -0.06 1.14 0.73
C GLY A 75 0.33 -0.32 0.94
N ARG A 76 1.62 -0.56 1.18
CA ARG A 76 2.19 -1.92 1.25
C ARG A 76 1.58 -2.81 2.35
N GLY A 77 1.07 -2.22 3.43
CA GLY A 77 0.48 -2.94 4.56
C GLY A 77 -0.72 -3.82 4.17
N CYS A 78 -1.54 -3.38 3.20
CA CYS A 78 -2.75 -4.11 2.80
C CYS A 78 -2.50 -5.15 1.69
N LEU A 79 -1.27 -5.27 1.17
CA LEU A 79 -0.93 -6.25 0.13
C LEU A 79 -1.05 -7.69 0.67
N GLY A 80 -2.04 -8.42 0.14
CA GLY A 80 -2.39 -9.77 0.61
C GLY A 80 -3.00 -9.79 2.02
N ARG A 81 -3.46 -8.64 2.52
CA ARG A 81 -4.08 -8.47 3.84
C ARG A 81 -5.23 -7.45 3.78
N PRO A 82 -6.30 -7.71 2.99
CA PRO A 82 -7.42 -6.78 2.91
C PRO A 82 -8.13 -6.59 4.27
N TRP A 83 -8.00 -7.53 5.20
CA TRP A 83 -8.55 -7.41 6.57
C TRP A 83 -7.85 -6.34 7.43
N LEU A 84 -6.69 -5.81 7.03
CA LEU A 84 -6.07 -4.67 7.70
C LEU A 84 -7.02 -3.46 7.81
N PHE A 85 -7.93 -3.28 6.83
CA PHE A 85 -8.94 -2.22 6.92
C PHE A 85 -9.94 -2.45 8.05
N ALA A 86 -10.29 -3.70 8.38
CA ALA A 86 -11.13 -4.02 9.52
C ALA A 86 -10.38 -3.76 10.84
N GLU A 87 -9.09 -4.10 10.90
CA GLU A 87 -8.21 -3.77 12.04
C GLU A 87 -8.16 -2.25 12.27
N LEU A 88 -7.97 -1.46 11.19
CA LEU A 88 -7.96 0.00 11.25
C LEU A 88 -9.29 0.58 11.73
N VAL A 89 -10.41 0.11 11.18
CA VAL A 89 -11.75 0.56 11.61
C VAL A 89 -11.96 0.26 13.09
N ALA A 90 -11.64 -0.95 13.56
CA ALA A 90 -11.77 -1.31 14.97
C ALA A 90 -10.91 -0.39 15.86
N ALA A 91 -9.67 -0.14 15.47
CA ALA A 91 -8.76 0.74 16.21
C ALA A 91 -9.27 2.20 16.29
N PHE A 92 -9.78 2.76 15.18
CA PHE A 92 -10.31 4.13 15.17
C PHE A 92 -11.63 4.28 15.92
N GLU A 93 -12.45 3.22 15.99
CA GLU A 93 -13.70 3.21 16.75
C GLU A 93 -13.52 2.83 18.23
N GLY A 94 -12.30 2.52 18.66
CA GLY A 94 -12.01 2.06 20.03
C GLY A 94 -12.62 0.69 20.35
N ARG A 95 -12.87 -0.13 19.33
CA ARG A 95 -13.35 -1.52 19.49
C ARG A 95 -12.18 -2.48 19.63
N GLU A 96 -12.46 -3.66 20.16
CA GLU A 96 -11.49 -4.76 20.16
C GLU A 96 -11.05 -5.08 18.73
N GLU A 97 -9.75 -5.26 18.52
CA GLU A 97 -9.20 -5.62 17.21
C GLU A 97 -9.73 -6.99 16.79
N PRO A 98 -10.21 -7.16 15.54
CA PRO A 98 -10.69 -8.45 15.08
C PRO A 98 -9.56 -9.47 15.07
N GLU A 99 -9.86 -10.69 15.51
CA GLU A 99 -8.95 -11.82 15.39
C GLU A 99 -8.49 -11.99 13.93
N PRO A 100 -7.18 -12.15 13.67
CA PRO A 100 -6.69 -12.30 12.32
C PRO A 100 -7.18 -13.62 11.68
N PRO A 101 -7.36 -13.66 10.35
CA PRO A 101 -7.91 -14.84 9.69
C PRO A 101 -6.94 -16.02 9.72
N THR A 102 -7.47 -17.21 9.99
CA THR A 102 -6.72 -18.47 9.79
C THR A 102 -6.39 -18.69 8.32
N LEU A 103 -5.48 -19.62 8.02
CA LEU A 103 -5.10 -19.94 6.64
C LEU A 103 -6.31 -20.28 5.76
N ARG A 104 -7.25 -21.09 6.25
CA ARG A 104 -8.49 -21.41 5.52
C ARG A 104 -9.31 -20.16 5.23
N LYS A 105 -9.40 -19.22 6.18
CA LYS A 105 -10.10 -17.96 5.92
C LYS A 105 -9.34 -17.08 4.92
N VAL A 106 -8.01 -17.08 4.97
CA VAL A 106 -7.17 -16.43 3.94
C VAL A 106 -7.41 -17.05 2.56
N ALA A 107 -7.51 -18.38 2.46
CA ALA A 107 -7.81 -19.07 1.21
C ALA A 107 -9.18 -18.69 0.64
N GLU A 108 -10.21 -18.57 1.48
CA GLU A 108 -11.54 -18.06 1.05
C GLU A 108 -11.44 -16.62 0.50
N ILE A 109 -10.66 -15.76 1.16
CA ILE A 109 -10.44 -14.38 0.72
C ILE A 109 -9.69 -14.34 -0.61
N MET A 110 -8.68 -15.22 -0.80
CA MET A 110 -7.96 -15.34 -2.07
C MET A 110 -8.88 -15.76 -3.22
N VAL A 111 -9.76 -16.74 -2.98
CA VAL A 111 -10.76 -17.17 -3.97
C VAL A 111 -11.74 -16.05 -4.29
N ARG A 112 -12.26 -15.34 -3.27
CA ARG A 112 -13.16 -14.21 -3.49
C ARG A 112 -12.48 -13.08 -4.27
N HIS A 113 -11.21 -12.80 -3.97
CA HIS A 113 -10.44 -11.80 -4.72
C HIS A 113 -10.28 -12.20 -6.19
N GLY A 114 -9.98 -13.48 -6.46
CA GLY A 114 -9.96 -14.00 -7.83
C GLY A 114 -11.30 -13.85 -8.54
N GLN A 115 -12.40 -14.25 -7.90
CA GLN A 115 -13.75 -14.10 -8.46
C GLN A 115 -14.08 -12.65 -8.82
N LEU A 116 -13.75 -11.70 -7.94
CA LEU A 116 -13.93 -10.26 -8.21
C LEU A 116 -13.09 -9.77 -9.40
N LEU A 117 -11.86 -10.29 -9.57
CA LEU A 117 -11.04 -9.98 -10.74
C LEU A 117 -11.63 -10.60 -12.02
N SER A 118 -12.22 -11.79 -11.94
CA SER A 118 -12.90 -12.42 -13.08
C SER A 118 -14.15 -11.64 -13.48
N GLU A 119 -14.95 -11.19 -12.50
CA GLU A 119 -16.07 -10.28 -12.71
C GLU A 119 -15.61 -8.98 -13.40
N TYR A 120 -14.49 -8.39 -12.95
CA TYR A 120 -13.95 -7.15 -13.51
C TYR A 120 -13.36 -7.29 -14.92
N PHE A 121 -12.66 -8.39 -15.20
CA PHE A 121 -12.05 -8.65 -16.50
C PHE A 121 -12.99 -9.34 -17.49
N GLU A 122 -14.12 -9.87 -17.02
CA GLU A 122 -15.00 -10.79 -17.75
C GLU A 122 -14.24 -12.00 -18.33
N ASP A 123 -13.18 -12.44 -17.63
CA ASP A 123 -12.25 -13.48 -18.07
C ASP A 123 -11.55 -14.13 -16.86
N GLU A 124 -11.95 -15.37 -16.54
CA GLU A 124 -11.38 -16.13 -15.43
C GLU A 124 -9.90 -16.45 -15.64
N TYR A 125 -9.51 -16.82 -16.86
CA TYR A 125 -8.13 -17.19 -17.15
C TYR A 125 -7.19 -15.99 -16.97
N ARG A 126 -7.60 -14.81 -17.44
CA ARG A 126 -6.87 -13.56 -17.19
C ARG A 126 -6.81 -13.22 -15.70
N ALA A 127 -7.91 -13.38 -14.97
CA ALA A 127 -7.96 -13.11 -13.55
C ALA A 127 -7.10 -14.07 -12.72
N ALA A 128 -7.08 -15.36 -13.06
CA ALA A 128 -6.19 -16.35 -12.46
C ALA A 128 -4.71 -16.00 -12.69
N ARG A 129 -4.35 -15.57 -13.89
CA ARG A 129 -3.00 -15.07 -14.19
C ARG A 129 -2.64 -13.83 -13.39
N ASP A 130 -3.56 -12.88 -13.22
CA ASP A 130 -3.31 -11.69 -12.42
C ASP A 130 -3.14 -12.05 -10.93
N MET A 131 -3.92 -13.02 -10.44
CA MET A 131 -3.83 -13.53 -9.06
C MET A 131 -2.45 -14.10 -8.70
N ARG A 132 -1.71 -14.65 -9.66
CA ARG A 132 -0.36 -15.25 -9.42
C ARG A 132 0.58 -14.30 -8.68
N LYS A 133 0.55 -12.98 -8.98
CA LYS A 133 1.41 -11.97 -8.33
C LYS A 133 1.05 -11.70 -6.86
N HIS A 134 -0.16 -12.06 -6.44
CA HIS A 134 -0.66 -11.84 -5.07
C HIS A 134 -0.38 -13.01 -4.12
N MET A 135 -0.07 -14.20 -4.64
CA MET A 135 0.09 -15.44 -3.84
C MET A 135 1.12 -15.28 -2.73
N ALA A 136 2.29 -14.73 -3.06
CA ALA A 136 3.37 -14.52 -2.11
C ALA A 136 2.99 -13.54 -0.99
N TRP A 137 2.09 -12.59 -1.26
CA TRP A 137 1.63 -11.64 -0.24
C TRP A 137 0.65 -12.28 0.72
N TYR A 138 -0.37 -13.00 0.22
CA TYR A 138 -1.35 -13.69 1.07
C TYR A 138 -0.70 -14.77 1.94
N LEU A 139 0.25 -15.53 1.38
CA LEU A 139 0.89 -16.66 2.05
C LEU A 139 2.18 -16.31 2.81
N LYS A 140 2.46 -15.01 2.99
CA LYS A 140 3.63 -14.54 3.74
C LYS A 140 3.56 -15.05 5.18
N GLY A 141 4.60 -15.78 5.61
CA GLY A 141 4.74 -16.33 6.96
C GLY A 141 4.11 -17.71 7.17
N PHE A 142 3.14 -18.11 6.34
CA PHE A 142 2.53 -19.45 6.42
C PHE A 142 3.50 -20.53 5.94
N ARG A 143 3.44 -21.71 6.57
CA ARG A 143 4.16 -22.90 6.10
C ARG A 143 3.41 -23.48 4.91
N VAL A 144 3.99 -23.31 3.72
CA VAL A 144 3.49 -23.85 2.45
C VAL A 144 4.64 -24.57 1.77
N GLY A 145 4.41 -25.80 1.33
CA GLY A 145 5.40 -26.61 0.62
C GLY A 145 5.87 -25.91 -0.66
N SER A 146 7.15 -26.08 -1.01
CA SER A 146 7.76 -25.44 -2.19
C SER A 146 7.02 -25.78 -3.48
N GLU A 147 6.58 -27.03 -3.62
CA GLU A 147 5.82 -27.50 -4.78
C GLU A 147 4.48 -26.79 -4.90
N ILE A 148 3.69 -26.73 -3.82
CA ILE A 148 2.42 -26.01 -3.79
C ILE A 148 2.62 -24.52 -4.11
N ARG A 149 3.67 -23.88 -3.56
CA ARG A 149 3.97 -22.47 -3.88
C ARG A 149 4.27 -22.27 -5.36
N SER A 150 5.03 -23.17 -5.97
CA SER A 150 5.34 -23.14 -7.41
C SER A 150 4.08 -23.27 -8.24
N GLN A 151 3.23 -24.25 -7.92
CA GLN A 151 1.96 -24.50 -8.62
C GLN A 151 0.98 -23.34 -8.47
N LEU A 152 0.88 -22.73 -7.27
CA LEU A 152 0.07 -21.51 -7.05
C LEU A 152 0.55 -20.33 -7.91
N GLY A 153 1.85 -20.25 -8.20
CA GLY A 153 2.42 -19.25 -9.11
C GLY A 153 2.09 -19.48 -10.59
N MET A 154 1.45 -20.61 -10.93
CA MET A 154 1.18 -21.04 -12.31
C MET A 154 -0.30 -21.39 -12.56
N ILE A 155 -1.21 -21.04 -11.62
CA ILE A 155 -2.63 -21.39 -11.72
C ILE A 155 -3.32 -20.84 -12.97
N ASP A 156 -4.16 -21.65 -13.61
CA ASP A 156 -4.93 -21.24 -14.80
C ASP A 156 -6.40 -20.94 -14.50
N ASP A 157 -6.93 -21.41 -13.37
CA ASP A 157 -8.30 -21.17 -12.91
C ASP A 157 -8.42 -21.17 -11.37
N PHE A 158 -9.59 -20.79 -10.84
CA PHE A 158 -9.78 -20.73 -9.38
C PHE A 158 -10.10 -22.07 -8.72
N ALA A 159 -10.56 -23.07 -9.48
CA ALA A 159 -10.79 -24.41 -8.97
C ALA A 159 -9.45 -25.07 -8.61
N GLN A 160 -8.46 -24.97 -9.49
CA GLN A 160 -7.08 -25.39 -9.26
C GLN A 160 -6.48 -24.64 -8.06
N MET A 161 -6.66 -23.32 -7.98
CA MET A 161 -6.22 -22.55 -6.81
C MET A 161 -6.80 -23.09 -5.50
N ARG A 162 -8.11 -23.36 -5.45
CA ARG A 162 -8.78 -23.92 -4.27
C ARG A 162 -8.20 -25.28 -3.89
N GLN A 163 -8.05 -26.19 -4.85
CA GLN A 163 -7.48 -27.52 -4.64
C GLN A 163 -6.05 -27.47 -4.08
N LEU A 164 -5.22 -26.55 -4.55
CA LEU A 164 -3.86 -26.35 -4.04
C LEU A 164 -3.86 -25.81 -2.61
N LEU A 165 -4.74 -24.85 -2.31
CA LEU A 165 -4.88 -24.29 -0.97
C LEU A 165 -5.42 -25.30 0.04
N ASP A 166 -6.30 -26.21 -0.38
CA ASP A 166 -6.85 -27.29 0.46
C ASP A 166 -5.83 -28.35 0.87
N GLN A 167 -4.70 -28.44 0.16
CA GLN A 167 -3.59 -29.34 0.51
C GLN A 167 -2.70 -28.77 1.63
N ILE A 168 -2.89 -27.51 2.02
CA ILE A 168 -2.09 -26.87 3.07
C ILE A 168 -2.80 -27.07 4.40
N GLU A 169 -2.09 -27.60 5.39
CA GLU A 169 -2.61 -27.76 6.75
C GLU A 169 -3.05 -26.42 7.35
N GLU A 170 -4.19 -26.43 8.06
CA GLU A 170 -4.75 -25.25 8.72
C GLU A 170 -3.75 -24.69 9.74
N GLN A 171 -3.57 -23.37 9.70
CA GLN A 171 -2.61 -22.65 10.52
C GLN A 171 -3.23 -21.34 11.02
N PRO A 172 -2.90 -20.90 12.25
CA PRO A 172 -3.23 -19.55 12.70
C PRO A 172 -2.47 -18.50 11.86
N TYR A 173 -2.96 -17.27 11.86
CA TYR A 173 -2.26 -16.18 11.18
C TYR A 173 -0.89 -15.93 11.82
N PRO A 174 0.22 -15.90 11.05
CA PRO A 174 1.55 -15.67 11.60
C PRO A 174 1.77 -14.16 11.86
N GLN A 175 1.10 -13.59 12.87
CA GLN A 175 1.07 -12.14 13.16
C GLN A 175 2.46 -11.48 13.09
N GLU A 176 3.46 -12.03 13.79
CA GLU A 176 4.83 -11.48 13.85
C GLU A 176 5.46 -11.26 12.46
N ILE A 177 5.24 -12.18 11.53
CA ILE A 177 5.77 -12.11 10.15
C ILE A 177 4.79 -11.37 9.24
N GLY A 178 3.50 -11.50 9.53
CA GLY A 178 2.38 -10.95 8.79
C GLY A 178 2.34 -9.43 8.80
N GLU A 179 2.66 -8.84 9.95
CA GLU A 179 2.72 -7.41 10.21
C GLU A 179 4.11 -6.82 9.93
N ALA A 180 5.14 -7.63 9.71
CA ALA A 180 6.43 -7.13 9.26
C ALA A 180 6.34 -6.45 7.88
N PRO A 181 7.25 -5.50 7.54
CA PRO A 181 7.25 -4.79 6.26
C PRO A 181 7.10 -5.71 5.04
N ARG A 182 6.36 -5.24 4.04
CA ARG A 182 6.01 -5.99 2.81
C ARG A 182 6.53 -5.27 1.57
N GLY A 183 6.76 -6.04 0.51
CA GLY A 183 7.25 -5.53 -0.77
C GLY A 183 8.78 -5.40 -0.84
N ARG A 184 9.29 -4.79 -1.91
CA ARG A 184 10.73 -4.58 -2.08
C ARG A 184 11.22 -3.52 -1.10
N SER A 185 12.28 -3.85 -0.36
CA SER A 185 13.16 -2.87 0.29
C SER A 185 14.26 -2.49 -0.71
N SER A 186 14.00 -1.49 -1.55
CA SER A 186 15.01 -0.96 -2.47
C SER A 186 15.94 0.01 -1.74
N ALA A 187 17.21 0.02 -2.12
CA ALA A 187 18.18 1.00 -1.67
C ALA A 187 17.85 2.42 -2.18
N VAL A 188 18.43 3.42 -1.53
CA VAL A 188 18.34 4.84 -1.91
C VAL A 188 18.71 5.00 -3.41
N ARG A 189 17.91 5.76 -4.16
CA ARG A 189 18.15 6.06 -5.57
C ARG A 189 18.49 7.54 -5.74
N GLN A 190 19.39 7.84 -6.67
CA GLN A 190 19.64 9.21 -7.10
C GLN A 190 18.41 9.72 -7.88
N VAL A 191 17.80 10.80 -7.39
CA VAL A 191 16.68 11.47 -8.05
C VAL A 191 17.27 12.49 -9.02
N SER A 192 16.84 12.42 -10.29
CA SER A 192 17.15 13.45 -11.28
C SER A 192 16.04 14.48 -11.27
N LEU A 193 16.40 15.76 -11.17
CA LEU A 193 15.48 16.87 -11.39
C LEU A 193 15.62 17.36 -12.83
N PRO A 194 14.60 18.02 -13.40
CA PRO A 194 14.74 18.74 -14.66
C PRO A 194 15.92 19.73 -14.61
N HIS A 195 16.54 19.98 -15.75
CA HIS A 195 17.65 20.93 -15.87
C HIS A 195 17.22 22.30 -15.31
N ARG A 196 18.04 22.89 -14.43
CA ARG A 196 17.82 24.18 -13.74
C ARG A 196 16.62 24.27 -12.80
N TRP A 197 15.94 23.16 -12.50
CA TRP A 197 14.82 23.16 -11.54
C TRP A 197 15.16 23.71 -10.15
N LEU A 198 16.39 23.49 -9.66
CA LEU A 198 16.85 24.05 -8.38
C LEU A 198 17.25 25.52 -8.47
N GLU A 199 17.44 26.05 -9.67
CA GLU A 199 17.79 27.46 -9.92
C GLU A 199 16.53 28.32 -10.00
N ASP A 200 15.49 27.85 -10.69
CA ASP A 200 14.20 28.52 -10.80
C ASP A 200 13.05 27.49 -10.93
N PRO A 201 12.39 27.11 -9.81
CA PRO A 201 11.27 26.18 -9.83
C PRO A 201 9.98 26.77 -10.44
N ASP A 202 9.94 28.08 -10.66
CA ASP A 202 8.83 28.79 -11.28
C ASP A 202 9.08 29.11 -12.77
N GLU A 203 10.21 28.65 -13.33
CA GLU A 203 10.51 28.76 -14.76
C GLU A 203 9.43 28.02 -15.55
N ILE A 204 8.57 28.77 -16.25
CA ILE A 204 7.62 28.20 -17.21
C ILE A 204 8.46 27.75 -18.40
N PRO A 205 8.69 26.43 -18.61
CA PRO A 205 9.50 26.00 -19.73
C PRO A 205 8.73 26.34 -21.01
N ALA A 206 9.37 27.07 -21.92
CA ALA A 206 8.86 27.24 -23.26
C ALA A 206 8.99 25.89 -23.98
N VAL A 207 7.99 25.03 -23.83
CA VAL A 207 7.94 23.72 -24.50
C VAL A 207 7.89 23.97 -26.01
N THR A 208 8.99 23.67 -26.70
CA THR A 208 9.05 23.76 -28.16
C THR A 208 8.60 22.44 -28.77
N LEU A 209 8.25 22.44 -30.07
CA LEU A 209 7.84 21.21 -30.77
C LEU A 209 8.93 20.11 -30.73
N ASP A 210 10.21 20.49 -30.62
CA ASP A 210 11.33 19.55 -30.53
C ASP A 210 11.41 18.83 -29.17
N ASP A 211 10.80 19.39 -28.12
CA ASP A 211 10.74 18.76 -26.78
C ASP A 211 9.64 17.68 -26.67
N SER A 212 8.78 17.56 -27.69
CA SER A 212 7.65 16.61 -27.71
C SER A 212 8.06 15.16 -28.02
N VAL A 213 9.34 14.90 -28.30
CA VAL A 213 9.88 13.58 -28.61
C VAL A 213 10.87 13.14 -27.53
N SER A 214 10.36 12.84 -26.32
CA SER A 214 11.15 12.15 -25.30
C SER A 214 10.55 10.78 -25.01
N GLY A 215 11.04 9.79 -25.73
CA GLY A 215 10.81 8.36 -25.51
C GLY A 215 12.10 7.61 -25.79
N GLY A 216 12.85 7.34 -24.73
CA GLY A 216 13.94 6.36 -24.70
C GLY A 216 13.56 5.22 -23.76
#